data_AF-A0A959FJN7-F1
#
_entry.id   AF-A0A959FJN7-F1
#
_cell.length_a   1.000
_cell.length_b   1.000
_cell.length_c   1.000
_cell.angle_alpha   90.00
_cell.angle_beta   90.00
_cell.angle_gamma   90.00
#
_symmetry.space_group_name_H-M   'P 1'
#
loop_
_entity.id
_entity.type
_entity.pdbx_description
1 polymer ?
#
loop_
_entity_poly.entity_id
_entity_poly.type
_entity_poly.pdbx_seq_one_letter_code
_entity_poly.pdbx_strand_id
1 'polypeptide(L)'
;NYAQWTLAALQAEEKKLKNQEILSALGTGFLIGVMIFGVAMNGFGVLYVLIPLALISLNIRNAGRLTQRRKEVQAEIAAKGME
;
A
#
# COMPACT_ATOMS: atom_id res chain seq x y z
N ASN A 1 7.19 17.98 -5.08
CA ASN A 1 7.31 19.08 -4.10
C ASN A 1 5.89 19.45 -3.67
N TYR A 2 5.47 19.03 -2.49
CA TYR A 2 4.10 19.21 -1.99
C TYR A 2 3.84 20.63 -1.45
N ALA A 3 4.88 21.44 -1.27
CA ALA A 3 4.78 22.80 -0.75
C ALA A 3 3.95 23.76 -1.63
N GLN A 4 3.86 23.46 -2.93
CA GLN A 4 3.10 24.24 -3.91
C GLN A 4 1.62 23.85 -3.99
N TRP A 5 1.19 22.80 -3.29
CA TRP A 5 -0.18 22.30 -3.37
C TRP A 5 -1.08 23.02 -2.37
N THR A 6 -2.35 23.19 -2.73
CA THR A 6 -3.37 23.78 -1.85
C THR A 6 -3.82 22.77 -0.81
N LEU A 7 -4.29 23.23 0.36
CA LEU A 7 -4.74 22.35 1.45
C LEU A 7 -5.75 21.29 0.97
N ALA A 8 -6.70 21.70 0.12
CA ALA A 8 -7.68 20.81 -0.50
C ALA A 8 -7.04 19.73 -1.40
N ALA A 9 -5.99 20.08 -2.16
CA ALA A 9 -5.27 19.14 -3.00
C ALA A 9 -4.44 18.14 -2.16
N LEU A 10 -3.83 18.57 -1.05
CA LEU A 10 -3.14 17.66 -0.14
C LEU A 10 -4.10 16.68 0.55
N GLN A 11 -5.27 17.15 1.00
CA GLN A 11 -6.29 16.29 1.60
C GLN A 11 -6.84 15.24 0.62
N ALA A 12 -7.03 15.62 -0.65
CA ALA A 12 -7.44 14.70 -1.70
C ALA A 12 -6.38 13.61 -1.96
N GLU A 13 -5.10 13.97 -1.97
CA GLU A 13 -3.99 13.02 -2.13
C GLU A 13 -3.85 12.10 -0.92
N GLU A 14 -4.02 12.61 0.30
CA GLU A 14 -4.01 11.77 1.51
C GLU A 14 -5.12 10.71 1.45
N LYS A 15 -6.34 11.09 1.04
CA LYS A 15 -7.47 10.16 0.91
C LYS A 15 -7.18 9.09 -0.14
N LYS A 16 -6.56 9.47 -1.27
CA LYS A 16 -6.14 8.55 -2.33
C LYS A 16 -5.07 7.56 -1.84
N LEU A 17 -4.06 8.04 -1.12
CA LEU A 17 -3.02 7.20 -0.52
C LEU A 17 -3.62 6.20 0.49
N LYS A 18 -4.56 6.65 1.33
CA LYS A 18 -5.29 5.78 2.26
C LYS A 18 -6.05 4.67 1.54
N ASN A 19 -6.72 5.02 0.44
CA ASN A 19 -7.49 4.06 -0.34
C ASN A 19 -6.58 3.01 -1.03
N GLN A 20 -5.40 3.43 -1.50
CA GLN A 20 -4.39 2.52 -2.06
C GLN A 20 -3.83 1.57 -1.00
N GLU A 21 -3.61 2.06 0.22
CA GLU A 21 -3.16 1.24 1.34
C GLU A 21 -4.18 0.16 1.71
N ILE A 22 -5.47 0.52 1.76
CA ILE A 22 -6.58 -0.43 1.99
C ILE A 22 -6.67 -1.47 0.86
N LEU A 23 -6.61 -1.02 -0.40
CA LEU A 23 -6.64 -1.92 -1.56
C LEU A 23 -5.44 -2.88 -1.58
N SER A 24 -4.25 -2.39 -1.24
CA SER A 24 -3.04 -3.21 -1.13
C SER A 24 -3.15 -4.23 0.01
N ALA A 25 -3.68 -3.83 1.18
CA ALA A 25 -3.93 -4.74 2.30
C ALA A 25 -4.96 -5.83 1.93
N LEU A 26 -6.06 -5.48 1.27
CA LEU A 26 -7.05 -6.43 0.77
C LEU A 26 -6.44 -7.40 -0.25
N GLY A 27 -5.67 -6.90 -1.21
CA GLY A 27 -4.99 -7.74 -2.20
C GLY A 27 -3.97 -8.69 -1.55
N THR A 28 -3.24 -8.21 -0.54
CA THR A 28 -2.30 -9.03 0.23
C THR A 28 -3.02 -10.13 1.00
N GLY A 29 -4.12 -9.81 1.68
CA GLY A 29 -4.96 -10.79 2.38
C GLY A 29 -5.55 -11.85 1.44
N PHE A 30 -6.00 -11.44 0.26
CA PHE A 30 -6.45 -12.35 -0.79
C PHE A 30 -5.34 -13.31 -1.23
N LEU A 31 -4.13 -12.80 -1.51
CA LEU A 31 -2.98 -13.63 -1.90
C LEU A 31 -2.59 -14.64 -0.81
N ILE A 32 -2.65 -14.25 0.47
CA ILE A 32 -2.42 -15.16 1.60
C ILE A 32 -3.50 -16.25 1.64
N GLY A 33 -4.77 -15.89 1.45
CA GLY A 33 -5.88 -16.85 1.38
C GLY A 33 -5.69 -17.87 0.25
N VAL A 34 -5.30 -17.41 -0.94
CA VAL A 34 -4.99 -18.30 -2.08
C VAL A 34 -3.80 -19.22 -1.77
N MET A 35 -2.76 -18.74 -1.09
CA MET A 35 -1.64 -19.59 -0.66
C MET A 35 -2.10 -20.71 0.27
N ILE A 36 -2.89 -20.39 1.30
CA ILE A 36 -3.40 -21.40 2.27
C ILE A 36 -4.30 -22.40 1.56
N PHE A 37 -5.21 -21.93 0.70
CA PHE A 37 -6.12 -22.79 -0.06
C PHE A 37 -5.37 -23.70 -1.05
N GLY A 38 -4.37 -23.16 -1.76
CA GLY A 38 -3.55 -23.93 -2.70
C GLY A 38 -2.73 -25.03 -2.02
N VAL A 39 -2.18 -24.75 -0.84
CA VAL A 39 -1.47 -25.74 -0.01
C VAL A 39 -2.44 -26.82 0.49
N ALA A 40 -3.62 -26.44 0.98
CA ALA A 40 -4.63 -27.38 1.47
C ALA A 40 -5.16 -28.32 0.37
N MET A 41 -5.22 -27.86 -0.87
CA MET A 41 -5.70 -28.62 -2.04
C MET A 41 -4.59 -29.42 -2.75
N ASN A 42 -3.38 -29.51 -2.17
CA ASN A 42 -2.25 -30.28 -2.69
C ASN A 42 -1.81 -29.91 -4.14
N GLY A 43 -2.12 -28.69 -4.58
CA GLY A 43 -1.80 -28.19 -5.92
C GLY A 43 -0.43 -27.50 -5.96
N PHE A 44 0.59 -28.18 -6.50
CA PHE A 44 1.89 -27.62 -6.94
C PHE A 44 2.50 -26.53 -6.03
N GLY A 45 2.98 -26.95 -4.85
CA GLY A 45 3.44 -26.13 -3.72
C GLY A 45 4.69 -25.25 -3.90
N VAL A 46 5.13 -24.94 -5.12
CA VAL A 46 6.29 -24.04 -5.36
C VAL A 46 5.88 -22.82 -6.19
N LEU A 47 5.12 -23.01 -7.27
CA LEU A 47 4.69 -21.92 -8.14
C LEU A 47 3.66 -21.00 -7.45
N TYR A 48 2.72 -21.61 -6.73
CA TYR A 48 1.70 -20.89 -5.94
C TYR A 48 2.23 -20.24 -4.66
N VAL A 49 3.47 -20.54 -4.25
CA VAL A 49 4.11 -19.93 -3.07
C VAL A 49 5.08 -18.84 -3.51
N LEU A 50 5.90 -19.09 -4.54
CA LEU A 50 6.89 -18.14 -5.04
C LEU A 50 6.28 -16.91 -5.72
N ILE A 51 5.19 -17.06 -6.49
CA ILE A 51 4.53 -15.92 -7.16
C ILE A 51 3.95 -14.92 -6.15
N PRO A 52 3.13 -15.33 -5.16
CA PRO A 52 2.65 -14.41 -4.14
C PRO A 52 3.77 -13.89 -3.25
N LEU A 53 4.79 -14.68 -2.90
CA LEU A 53 5.97 -14.16 -2.18
C LEU A 53 6.70 -13.05 -2.95
N ALA A 54 6.90 -13.24 -4.26
CA ALA A 54 7.50 -12.21 -5.11
C ALA A 54 6.63 -10.95 -5.20
N LEU A 55 5.31 -11.10 -5.33
CA LEU A 55 4.36 -9.97 -5.32
C LEU A 55 4.31 -9.24 -3.98
N ILE A 56 4.40 -9.97 -2.87
CA ILE A 56 4.46 -9.40 -1.51
C ILE A 56 5.78 -8.63 -1.33
N SER A 57 6.91 -9.21 -1.74
CA SER A 57 8.21 -8.53 -1.68
C SER A 57 8.23 -7.23 -2.49
N LEU A 58 7.65 -7.25 -3.69
CA LEU A 58 7.51 -6.06 -4.53
C LEU A 58 6.56 -5.03 -3.90
N ASN A 59 5.46 -5.48 -3.30
CA ASN A 59 4.53 -4.62 -2.57
C ASN A 59 5.18 -3.98 -1.36
N ILE A 60 5.96 -4.70 -0.56
CA ILE A 60 6.64 -4.15 0.63
C ILE A 60 7.63 -3.04 0.23
N ARG A 61 8.40 -3.22 -0.85
CA ARG A 61 9.31 -2.18 -1.36
C ARG A 61 8.55 -0.92 -1.81
N ASN A 62 7.36 -1.08 -2.40
CA ASN A 62 6.52 0.04 -2.80
C ASN A 62 5.75 0.66 -1.62
N ALA A 63 5.34 -0.15 -0.64
CA ALA A 63 4.65 0.28 0.56
C ALA A 63 5.50 1.26 1.36
N GLY A 64 6.82 1.01 1.49
CA GLY A 64 7.74 1.95 2.12
C GLY A 64 7.74 3.34 1.45
N ARG A 65 7.69 3.40 0.11
CA ARG A 65 7.57 4.67 -0.63
C ARG A 65 6.20 5.33 -0.44
N LEU A 66 5.12 4.54 -0.38
CA LEU A 66 3.77 5.06 -0.08
C LEU A 66 3.69 5.64 1.32
N THR A 67 4.20 4.94 2.33
CA THR A 67 4.22 5.40 3.72
C THR A 67 5.03 6.68 3.86
N GLN A 68 6.17 6.77 3.17
CA GLN A 68 7.00 7.97 3.19
C GLN A 68 6.31 9.17 2.54
N ARG A 69 5.69 8.99 1.36
CA ARG A 69 4.87 10.03 0.72
C ARG A 69 3.68 10.46 1.60
N ARG A 70 3.04 9.51 2.28
CA ARG A 70 1.91 9.79 3.19
C ARG A 70 2.36 10.64 4.38
N LYS A 71 3.54 10.36 4.96
CA LYS A 71 4.15 11.17 6.02
C LYS A 71 4.51 12.58 5.54
N GLU A 72 5.08 12.71 4.34
CA GLU A 72 5.38 14.02 3.74
C GLU A 72 4.12 14.85 3.51
N VAL A 73 3.06 14.25 2.94
CA VAL A 73 1.77 14.92 2.73
C VAL A 73 1.12 15.31 4.06
N GLN A 74 1.15 14.45 5.08
CA GLN A 74 0.61 14.78 6.40
C GLN A 74 1.41 15.88 7.12
N ALA A 75 2.73 15.88 7.01
CA ALA A 75 3.57 16.93 7.58
C ALA A 75 3.24 18.29 6.96
N GLU A 76 3.01 18.33 5.65
CA GLU A 76 2.68 19.55 4.93
C GLU A 76 1.23 20.03 5.20
N ILE A 77 0.27 19.12 5.37
CA ILE A 77 -1.09 19.45 5.86
C ILE A 77 -1.03 20.03 7.27
N ALA A 78 -0.24 19.43 8.16
CA ALA A 78 -0.09 19.88 9.54
C ALA A 78 0.56 21.27 9.59
N ALA A 79 1.60 21.51 8.79
CA ALA A 79 2.26 22.81 8.67
C ALA A 79 1.30 23.90 8.17
N LYS A 80 0.54 23.63 7.10
CA LYS A 80 -0.42 24.60 6.52
C LYS A 80 -1.71 24.77 7.32
N GLY A 81 -2.06 23.81 8.18
CA GLY A 81 -3.21 23.93 9.08
C GLY A 81 -2.91 24.73 10.36
N MET A 82 -1.62 25.05 10.60
CA MET A 82 -1.16 25.89 11.72
C MET A 82 -0.85 27.34 11.29
N GLU A 83 -0.84 27.63 9.98
CA GLU A 83 -0.83 28.99 9.40
C GLU A 83 -2.25 29.58 9.31
#